data_AF-A0A519JX78-F1
#
_entry.id   AF-A0A519JX78-F1
#
_cell.length_a   1.000
_cell.length_b   1.000
_cell.length_c   1.000
_cell.angle_alpha   90.00
_cell.angle_beta   90.00
_cell.angle_gamma   90.00
#
_symmetry.space_group_name_H-M   'P 1'
#
loop_
_entity.id
_entity.type
_entity.pdbx_description
1 polymer ?
#
loop_
_entity_poly.entity_id
_entity_poly.type
_entity_poly.pdbx_seq_one_letter_code
_entity_poly.pdbx_strand_id
1 'polypeptide(L)'
;LMTQLIRLEPGKDIEEAHMRNRQWVSAWVFEKGKKDNVIEKITRNGKTYFNITNYEKLHDLFGQLLRETQRIKSEGDFKAAKALVEGYGVKVDQNLHKEILKRNEQFKSAPYSGFINPMLIPKMENGKIIDIEVVQPKSFAEQMLYYSKNFGFLPEMN
;
A
#
# COMPACT_ATOMS: atom_id res chain seq x y z
N LEU A 1 6.85 -7.39 -0.08
CA LEU A 1 7.09 -8.10 1.21
C LEU A 1 7.69 -7.21 2.30
N MET A 2 8.93 -6.70 2.13
CA MET A 2 9.71 -6.13 3.25
C MET A 2 9.34 -4.68 3.62
N THR A 3 9.42 -3.72 2.70
CA THR A 3 9.37 -2.28 3.02
C THR A 3 8.02 -1.79 3.55
N GLN A 4 6.91 -2.48 3.25
CA GLN A 4 5.59 -2.10 3.78
C GLN A 4 5.49 -2.19 5.31
N LEU A 5 6.37 -2.98 5.95
CA LEU A 5 6.35 -3.19 7.40
C LEU A 5 6.74 -1.93 8.19
N ILE A 6 7.27 -0.88 7.54
CA ILE A 6 7.51 0.43 8.18
C ILE A 6 6.22 1.06 8.75
N ARG A 7 5.05 0.61 8.26
CA ARG A 7 3.73 1.12 8.67
C ARG A 7 3.18 0.45 9.93
N LEU A 8 3.83 -0.62 10.40
CA LEU A 8 3.35 -1.42 11.54
C LEU A 8 4.07 -1.02 12.83
N GLU A 9 3.32 -1.01 13.92
CA GLU A 9 3.88 -0.90 15.26
C GLU A 9 4.63 -2.19 15.65
N PRO A 10 5.72 -2.12 16.43
CA PRO A 10 6.45 -3.30 16.89
C PRO A 10 5.55 -4.35 17.53
N GLY A 11 5.69 -5.62 17.13
CA GLY A 11 4.92 -6.74 17.68
C GLY A 11 3.54 -6.94 17.04
N LYS A 12 3.12 -6.08 16.11
CA LYS A 12 1.85 -6.26 15.39
C LYS A 12 1.99 -7.14 14.16
N ASP A 13 0.88 -7.78 13.80
CA ASP A 13 0.68 -8.46 12.52
C ASP A 13 0.01 -7.53 11.50
N ILE A 14 -0.15 -7.98 10.26
CA ILE A 14 -0.77 -7.20 9.19
C ILE A 14 -2.30 -7.32 9.28
N GLU A 15 -2.99 -6.18 9.39
CA GLU A 15 -4.46 -6.12 9.45
C GLU A 15 -5.11 -5.60 8.17
N GLU A 16 -4.53 -4.57 7.57
CA GLU A 16 -5.12 -3.84 6.45
C GLU A 16 -5.12 -4.68 5.16
N ALA A 17 -6.26 -4.72 4.44
CA ALA A 17 -6.49 -5.62 3.32
C ALA A 17 -5.49 -5.46 2.17
N HIS A 18 -5.07 -4.23 1.86
CA HIS A 18 -4.06 -3.95 0.85
C HIS A 18 -2.66 -4.42 1.27
N MET A 19 -2.27 -4.19 2.52
CA MET A 19 -1.02 -4.74 3.06
C MET A 19 -1.04 -6.27 3.10
N ARG A 20 -2.17 -6.87 3.50
CA ARG A 20 -2.34 -8.34 3.50
C ARG A 20 -2.17 -8.90 2.10
N ASN A 21 -2.78 -8.30 1.07
CA ASN A 21 -2.64 -8.82 -0.29
C ASN A 21 -1.26 -8.70 -0.90
N ARG A 22 -0.58 -7.58 -0.67
CA ARG A 22 0.82 -7.44 -1.06
C ARG A 22 1.70 -8.47 -0.36
N GLN A 23 1.40 -8.76 0.90
CA GLN A 23 2.14 -9.75 1.68
C GLN A 23 1.90 -11.17 1.15
N TRP A 24 0.66 -11.63 1.05
CA TRP A 24 0.40 -13.02 0.66
C TRP A 24 0.84 -13.30 -0.78
N VAL A 25 0.70 -12.35 -1.70
CA VAL A 25 1.24 -12.50 -3.06
C VAL A 25 2.75 -12.67 -3.02
N SER A 26 3.46 -11.81 -2.29
CA SER A 26 4.92 -11.87 -2.22
C SER A 26 5.42 -13.15 -1.53
N ALA A 27 4.79 -13.54 -0.41
CA ALA A 27 5.22 -14.67 0.39
C ALA A 27 4.93 -16.00 -0.31
N TRP A 28 3.80 -16.11 -1.00
CA TRP A 28 3.45 -17.30 -1.77
C TRP A 28 4.45 -17.54 -2.91
N VAL A 29 4.75 -16.53 -3.74
CA VAL A 29 5.73 -16.71 -4.84
C VAL A 29 7.15 -16.92 -4.33
N PHE A 30 7.51 -16.34 -3.17
CA PHE A 30 8.79 -16.60 -2.52
C PHE A 30 8.92 -18.07 -2.08
N GLU A 31 7.86 -18.64 -1.48
CA GLU A 31 7.86 -20.06 -1.10
C GLU A 31 7.87 -20.98 -2.33
N LYS A 32 6.97 -20.76 -3.29
CA LYS A 32 6.85 -21.64 -4.47
C LYS A 32 8.06 -21.55 -5.40
N GLY A 33 8.70 -20.39 -5.50
CA GLY A 33 9.91 -20.18 -6.27
C GLY A 33 11.19 -20.70 -5.63
N LYS A 34 11.15 -21.19 -4.38
CA LYS A 34 12.35 -21.54 -3.60
C LYS A 34 13.18 -22.65 -4.26
N LYS A 35 12.54 -23.67 -4.84
CA LYS A 35 13.22 -24.81 -5.49
C LYS A 35 14.07 -24.37 -6.68
N ASP A 36 13.60 -23.36 -7.40
CA ASP A 36 14.23 -22.81 -8.60
C ASP A 36 15.06 -21.54 -8.32
N ASN A 37 15.23 -21.19 -7.04
CA ASN A 37 15.87 -19.96 -6.57
C ASN A 37 15.31 -18.67 -7.21
N VAL A 38 14.02 -18.61 -7.55
CA VAL A 38 13.41 -17.49 -8.31
C VAL A 38 13.59 -16.14 -7.60
N ILE A 39 13.48 -16.15 -6.27
CA ILE A 39 13.76 -15.03 -5.39
C ILE A 39 14.70 -15.51 -4.30
N GLU A 40 15.82 -14.80 -4.14
CA GLU A 40 16.84 -15.08 -3.16
C GLU A 40 16.77 -14.07 -2.01
N LYS A 41 16.76 -14.55 -0.76
CA LYS A 41 16.91 -13.71 0.44
C LYS A 41 18.39 -13.63 0.80
N ILE A 42 19.00 -12.46 0.67
CA ILE A 42 20.43 -12.21 0.90
C ILE A 42 20.60 -11.32 2.13
N THR A 43 21.60 -11.60 2.97
CA THR A 43 22.00 -10.71 4.06
C THR A 43 23.37 -10.11 3.75
N ARG A 44 23.50 -8.78 3.80
CA ARG A 44 24.77 -8.06 3.64
C ARG A 44 24.92 -7.04 4.76
N ASN A 45 26.01 -7.11 5.52
CA ASN A 45 26.29 -6.20 6.65
C ASN A 45 25.11 -6.11 7.65
N GLY A 46 24.51 -7.26 7.98
CA GLY A 46 23.35 -7.34 8.88
C GLY A 46 22.03 -6.81 8.30
N LYS A 47 21.97 -6.46 7.01
CA LYS A 47 20.75 -5.98 6.34
C LYS A 47 20.22 -7.03 5.37
N THR A 48 18.93 -7.28 5.43
CA THR A 48 18.21 -8.20 4.55
C THR A 48 17.85 -7.52 3.23
N TYR A 49 18.05 -8.24 2.13
CA TYR A 49 17.68 -7.88 0.77
C TYR A 49 17.00 -9.07 0.10
N PHE A 50 16.14 -8.77 -0.88
CA PHE A 50 15.55 -9.78 -1.75
C PHE A 50 16.01 -9.50 -3.17
N ASN A 51 16.62 -10.50 -3.80
CA ASN A 51 17.12 -10.46 -5.16
C ASN A 51 16.24 -11.36 -6.04
N ILE A 52 15.68 -10.81 -7.11
CA ILE A 52 14.92 -11.60 -8.08
C ILE A 52 15.95 -12.14 -9.09
N THR A 53 16.11 -13.46 -9.15
CA THR A 53 17.09 -14.09 -10.03
C THR A 53 16.51 -14.47 -11.39
N ASN A 54 15.19 -14.67 -11.46
CA ASN A 54 14.49 -15.08 -12.68
C ASN A 54 13.10 -14.44 -12.76
N TYR A 55 12.98 -13.37 -13.56
CA TYR A 55 11.73 -12.64 -13.73
C TYR A 55 10.68 -13.43 -14.53
N GLU A 56 11.09 -14.27 -15.47
CA GLU A 56 10.16 -15.08 -16.27
C GLU A 56 9.47 -16.14 -15.41
N LYS A 57 10.23 -16.88 -14.60
CA LYS A 57 9.67 -17.83 -13.62
C LYS A 57 8.82 -17.12 -12.58
N LEU A 58 9.21 -15.92 -12.14
CA LEU A 58 8.40 -15.13 -11.22
C LEU A 58 7.04 -14.74 -11.84
N HIS A 59 7.05 -14.34 -13.11
CA HIS A 59 5.83 -14.01 -13.84
C HIS A 59 4.91 -15.24 -13.98
N ASP A 60 5.46 -16.42 -14.27
CA ASP A 60 4.69 -17.67 -14.31
C ASP A 60 4.05 -17.98 -12.95
N LEU A 61 4.80 -17.85 -11.84
CA LEU A 61 4.26 -18.02 -10.48
C LEU A 61 3.10 -17.05 -10.18
N PHE A 62 3.19 -15.79 -10.64
CA PHE A 62 2.06 -14.87 -10.53
C PHE A 62 0.84 -15.34 -11.34
N GLY A 63 1.05 -15.88 -12.54
CA GLY A 63 -0.03 -16.47 -13.35
C GLY A 63 -0.70 -17.67 -12.67
N GLN A 64 0.07 -18.54 -12.03
CA GLN A 64 -0.46 -19.67 -11.25
C GLN A 64 -1.30 -19.19 -10.07
N LEU A 65 -0.79 -18.21 -9.31
CA LEU A 65 -1.50 -17.64 -8.17
C LEU A 65 -2.76 -16.86 -8.59
N LEU A 66 -2.71 -16.15 -9.72
CA LEU A 66 -3.88 -15.49 -10.30
C LEU A 66 -4.96 -16.49 -10.67
N ARG A 67 -4.58 -17.61 -11.28
CA ARG A 67 -5.52 -18.69 -11.63
C ARG A 67 -6.19 -19.26 -10.38
N GLU A 68 -5.41 -19.57 -9.35
CA GLU A 68 -5.95 -20.14 -8.11
C GLU A 68 -6.84 -19.15 -7.36
N THR A 69 -6.44 -17.88 -7.27
CA THR A 69 -7.25 -16.84 -6.61
C THR A 69 -8.54 -16.56 -7.37
N GLN A 70 -8.51 -16.61 -8.71
CA GLN A 70 -9.72 -16.52 -9.53
C GLN A 70 -10.65 -17.73 -9.33
N ARG A 71 -10.12 -18.96 -9.24
CA ARG A 71 -10.89 -20.16 -8.91
C ARG A 71 -11.58 -20.01 -7.55
N ILE A 72 -10.80 -19.69 -6.51
CA ILE A 72 -11.28 -19.45 -5.14
C ILE A 72 -12.46 -18.48 -5.14
N LYS A 73 -12.32 -17.33 -5.82
CA LYS A 73 -13.36 -16.31 -5.93
C LYS A 73 -14.60 -16.82 -6.66
N SER A 74 -14.42 -17.48 -7.80
CA SER A 74 -15.51 -17.87 -8.69
C SER A 74 -16.33 -19.04 -8.14
N GLU A 75 -15.69 -19.92 -7.37
CA GLU A 75 -16.32 -21.09 -6.74
C GLU A 75 -16.79 -20.83 -5.30
N GLY A 76 -16.49 -19.65 -4.73
CA GLY A 76 -16.86 -19.31 -3.36
C GLY A 76 -16.12 -20.13 -2.30
N ASP A 77 -14.88 -20.55 -2.58
CA ASP A 77 -14.08 -21.43 -1.70
C ASP A 77 -13.49 -20.65 -0.52
N PHE A 78 -14.32 -20.40 0.49
CA PHE A 78 -13.92 -19.68 1.70
C PHE A 78 -12.75 -20.33 2.44
N LYS A 79 -12.67 -21.67 2.46
CA LYS A 79 -11.61 -22.39 3.18
C LYS A 79 -10.26 -22.14 2.52
N ALA A 80 -10.18 -22.23 1.20
CA ALA A 80 -8.97 -21.90 0.47
C ALA A 80 -8.59 -20.42 0.60
N ALA A 81 -9.57 -19.51 0.53
CA ALA A 81 -9.34 -18.08 0.75
C ALA A 81 -8.73 -17.82 2.14
N LYS A 82 -9.32 -18.41 3.19
CA LYS A 82 -8.82 -18.31 4.57
C LYS A 82 -7.41 -18.85 4.70
N ALA A 83 -7.14 -20.04 4.14
CA ALA A 83 -5.81 -20.66 4.19
C ALA A 83 -4.75 -19.79 3.50
N LEU A 84 -5.07 -19.20 2.34
CA LEU A 84 -4.17 -18.29 1.63
C LEU A 84 -3.86 -17.04 2.46
N VAL A 85 -4.89 -16.39 3.00
CA VAL A 85 -4.72 -15.14 3.76
C VAL A 85 -4.03 -15.39 5.10
N GLU A 86 -4.46 -16.37 5.89
CA GLU A 86 -3.87 -16.65 7.20
C GLU A 86 -2.46 -17.25 7.09
N GLY A 87 -2.21 -18.07 6.07
CA GLY A 87 -0.92 -18.71 5.84
C GLY A 87 0.16 -17.74 5.37
N TYR A 88 -0.19 -16.76 4.53
CA TYR A 88 0.79 -15.91 3.85
C TYR A 88 0.63 -14.40 4.08
N GLY A 89 -0.55 -13.93 4.53
CA GLY A 89 -0.92 -12.51 4.51
C GLY A 89 -0.89 -11.80 5.86
N VAL A 90 -0.89 -12.54 6.97
CA VAL A 90 -1.09 -11.96 8.32
C VAL A 90 0.22 -11.84 9.10
N LYS A 91 0.96 -12.96 9.22
CA LYS A 91 2.08 -13.07 10.16
C LYS A 91 3.32 -12.31 9.73
N VAL A 92 3.90 -11.57 10.68
CA VAL A 92 5.10 -10.77 10.47
C VAL A 92 6.31 -11.41 11.17
N ASP A 93 7.41 -11.59 10.43
CA ASP A 93 8.72 -11.91 11.00
C ASP A 93 9.20 -10.69 11.81
N GLN A 94 9.12 -10.80 13.14
CA GLN A 94 9.42 -9.71 14.05
C GLN A 94 10.90 -9.33 14.08
N ASN A 95 11.81 -10.25 13.72
CA ASN A 95 13.23 -9.91 13.61
C ASN A 95 13.48 -9.05 12.37
N LEU A 96 12.90 -9.45 11.24
CA LEU A 96 12.95 -8.66 10.02
C LEU A 96 12.24 -7.31 10.20
N HIS A 97 11.12 -7.26 10.91
CA HIS A 97 10.39 -6.01 11.19
C HIS A 97 11.24 -5.01 11.99
N LYS A 98 11.89 -5.47 13.07
CA LYS A 98 12.83 -4.64 13.84
C LYS A 98 13.96 -4.10 12.97
N GLU A 99 14.53 -4.92 12.10
CA GLU A 99 15.57 -4.51 11.16
C GLU A 99 15.08 -3.38 10.23
N ILE A 100 13.88 -3.54 9.67
CA ILE A 100 13.29 -2.57 8.73
C ILE A 100 13.01 -1.24 9.42
N LEU A 101 12.41 -1.25 10.61
CA LEU A 101 12.15 -0.03 11.39
C LEU A 101 13.47 0.70 11.68
N LYS A 102 14.50 -0.03 12.12
CA LYS A 102 15.81 0.55 12.40
C LYS A 102 16.45 1.17 11.16
N ARG A 103 16.33 0.52 10.00
CA ARG A 103 16.79 1.07 8.72
C ARG A 103 16.00 2.30 8.32
N ASN A 104 14.71 2.36 8.63
CA ASN A 104 13.83 3.45 8.23
C ASN A 104 14.02 4.73 9.06
N GLU A 105 14.57 4.64 10.28
CA GLU A 105 14.84 5.81 11.16
C GLU A 105 15.64 6.94 10.49
N GLN A 106 16.47 6.62 9.50
CA GLN A 106 17.25 7.63 8.76
C GLN A 106 16.38 8.50 7.82
N PHE A 107 15.18 8.04 7.47
CA PHE A 107 14.25 8.76 6.60
C PHE A 107 13.21 9.50 7.44
N LYS A 108 13.09 10.82 7.20
CA LYS A 108 12.15 11.69 7.93
C LYS A 108 10.74 11.72 7.32
N SER A 109 10.53 11.03 6.22
CA SER A 109 9.26 11.01 5.49
C SER A 109 8.21 10.23 6.27
N ALA A 110 7.01 10.79 6.39
CA ALA A 110 5.88 10.09 6.97
C ALA A 110 5.49 8.86 6.12
N PRO A 111 5.04 7.76 6.73
CA PRO A 111 4.62 6.55 6.02
C PRO A 111 3.25 6.66 5.34
N TYR A 112 2.52 7.76 5.59
CA TYR A 112 1.23 8.08 4.99
C TYR A 112 1.33 9.38 4.20
N SER A 113 0.62 9.46 3.10
CA SER A 113 0.56 10.65 2.24
C SER A 113 -0.87 11.15 2.15
N GLY A 114 -1.01 12.46 2.03
CA GLY A 114 -2.27 13.13 1.75
C GLY A 114 -2.05 14.18 0.66
N PHE A 115 -3.12 14.62 0.02
CA PHE A 115 -3.10 15.62 -1.02
C PHE A 115 -4.05 16.76 -0.64
N ILE A 116 -3.69 17.97 -1.07
CA ILE A 116 -4.58 19.12 -1.06
C ILE A 116 -5.15 19.29 -2.47
N ASN A 117 -6.41 19.71 -2.58
CA ASN A 117 -7.03 19.94 -3.88
C ASN A 117 -6.62 21.31 -4.45
N PRO A 118 -6.62 21.50 -5.78
CA PRO A 118 -6.61 22.85 -6.34
C PRO A 118 -7.97 23.56 -6.09
N MET A 119 -7.95 24.88 -6.16
CA MET A 119 -9.15 25.71 -6.30
C MET A 119 -9.40 26.01 -7.77
N LEU A 120 -10.65 25.90 -8.20
CA LEU A 120 -11.11 26.25 -9.54
C LEU A 120 -11.81 27.60 -9.48
N ILE A 121 -11.24 28.62 -10.11
CA ILE A 121 -11.74 30.00 -10.04
C ILE A 121 -12.27 30.39 -11.43
N PRO A 122 -13.59 30.62 -11.61
CA PRO A 122 -14.12 31.04 -12.89
C PRO A 122 -13.75 32.49 -13.19
N LYS A 123 -13.26 32.75 -14.41
CA LYS A 123 -13.14 34.11 -14.97
C LYS A 123 -14.41 34.45 -15.71
N MET A 124 -14.98 35.61 -15.38
CA MET A 124 -16.29 36.05 -15.86
C MET A 124 -16.15 37.23 -16.82
N GLU A 125 -16.84 37.18 -17.96
CA GLU A 125 -17.04 38.33 -18.86
C GLU A 125 -18.51 38.39 -19.29
N ASN A 126 -19.14 39.55 -19.14
CA ASN A 126 -20.57 39.75 -19.48
C ASN A 126 -21.51 38.69 -18.87
N GLY A 127 -21.23 38.27 -17.62
CA GLY A 127 -22.02 37.25 -16.91
C GLY A 127 -21.81 35.81 -17.40
N LYS A 128 -20.88 35.58 -18.33
CA LYS A 128 -20.51 34.25 -18.83
C LYS A 128 -19.12 33.85 -18.33
N ILE A 129 -18.95 32.57 -18.04
CA ILE A 129 -17.63 32.00 -17.78
C ILE A 129 -16.87 31.96 -19.11
N ILE A 130 -15.70 32.59 -19.15
CA ILE A 130 -14.81 32.58 -20.33
C ILE A 130 -13.60 31.67 -20.12
N ASP A 131 -13.22 31.39 -18.88
CA ASP A 131 -12.06 30.58 -18.50
C ASP A 131 -12.23 30.08 -17.06
N ILE A 132 -11.48 29.03 -16.69
CA ILE A 132 -11.39 28.52 -15.32
C ILE A 132 -9.92 28.43 -14.95
N GLU A 133 -9.51 29.23 -13.97
CA GLU A 133 -8.16 29.21 -13.44
C GLU A 133 -8.00 28.12 -12.37
N VAL A 134 -6.92 27.34 -12.47
CA VAL A 134 -6.57 26.29 -11.51
C VAL A 134 -5.49 26.82 -10.58
N VAL A 135 -5.84 27.10 -9.32
CA VAL A 135 -4.94 27.70 -8.33
C VAL A 135 -4.62 26.69 -7.23
N GLN A 136 -3.34 26.51 -6.90
CA GLN A 136 -2.93 25.66 -5.79
C GLN A 136 -2.97 26.44 -4.47
N PRO A 137 -3.62 25.94 -3.41
CA PRO A 137 -3.58 26.57 -2.09
C PRO A 137 -2.17 26.49 -1.50
N LYS A 138 -1.81 27.46 -0.65
CA LYS A 138 -0.43 27.54 -0.12
C LYS A 138 -0.15 26.48 0.93
N SER A 139 -1.19 26.00 1.62
CA SER A 139 -1.06 25.00 2.67
C SER A 139 -2.32 24.18 2.89
N PHE A 140 -2.15 23.02 3.52
CA PHE A 140 -3.24 22.20 4.04
C PHE A 140 -4.16 22.97 5.00
N ALA A 141 -3.59 23.72 5.94
CA ALA A 141 -4.37 24.46 6.93
C ALA A 141 -5.27 25.53 6.28
N GLU A 142 -4.73 26.27 5.30
CA GLU A 142 -5.51 27.26 4.55
C GLU A 142 -6.68 26.62 3.80
N GLN A 143 -6.44 25.51 3.09
CA GLN A 143 -7.51 24.80 2.39
C GLN A 143 -8.59 24.30 3.35
N MET A 144 -8.19 23.68 4.47
CA MET A 144 -9.16 23.13 5.42
C MET A 144 -10.01 24.22 6.06
N LEU A 145 -9.41 25.36 6.43
CA LEU A 145 -10.17 26.52 6.94
C LEU A 145 -11.10 27.12 5.88
N TYR A 146 -10.65 27.20 4.62
CA TYR A 146 -11.49 27.66 3.51
C TYR A 146 -12.70 26.74 3.30
N TYR A 147 -12.50 25.42 3.33
CA TYR A 147 -13.59 24.44 3.21
C TYR A 147 -14.57 24.52 4.37
N SER A 148 -14.08 24.58 5.62
CA SER A 148 -14.97 24.73 6.77
C SER A 148 -15.83 25.98 6.70
N LYS A 149 -15.26 27.11 6.24
CA LYS A 149 -15.98 28.38 6.14
C LYS A 149 -17.01 28.40 5.00
N ASN A 150 -16.69 27.86 3.83
CA ASN A 150 -17.51 28.03 2.62
C ASN A 150 -18.35 26.80 2.25
N PHE A 151 -18.00 25.62 2.75
CA PHE A 151 -18.65 24.34 2.42
C PHE A 151 -19.08 23.52 3.66
N GLY A 152 -18.97 24.08 4.87
CA GLY A 152 -19.42 23.47 6.12
C GLY A 152 -20.91 23.69 6.39
N PHE A 153 -21.79 23.11 5.56
CA PHE A 153 -23.24 23.38 5.60
C PHE A 153 -24.03 22.56 6.63
N LEU A 154 -23.41 21.54 7.24
CA LEU A 154 -24.10 20.68 8.20
C LEU A 154 -24.12 21.31 9.60
N PRO A 155 -25.22 21.15 10.37
CA PRO A 155 -25.26 21.57 11.76
C PRO A 155 -24.28 20.74 12.60
N GLU A 156 -23.91 21.29 13.77
CA GLU A 156 -23.04 20.60 14.73
C GLU A 156 -23.67 19.31 15.28
N MET A 157 -25.00 19.24 15.36
CA MET A 157 -25.76 18.03 15.69
C MET A 157 -26.70 17.69 14.54
N ASN A 158 -26.55 16.48 14.00
CA ASN A 158 -27.34 15.93 12.90
C ASN A 158 -28.27 14.83 13.38
#